data_AF-A0A0B7C6M3-F1
#
_entry.id   AF-A0A0B7C6M3-F1
#
_cell.length_a   1.000
_cell.length_b   1.000
_cell.length_c   1.000
_cell.angle_alpha   90.00
_cell.angle_beta   90.00
_cell.angle_gamma   90.00
#
_symmetry.space_group_name_H-M   'P 1'
#
loop_
_entity.id
_entity.type
_entity.pdbx_description
1 polymer ?
#
loop_
_entity_poly.entity_id
_entity_poly.type
_entity_poly.pdbx_seq_one_letter_code
_entity_poly.pdbx_strand_id
1 'polypeptide(L)'
;QKYFVLFTMYICLISVHALYLAVSHFISCVSRDWKSCSGMSPPATTIFLIFLIFEGMLFGIFTGIMFGTQMSAVCTDETGIEQLK
;
A
#
# COMPACT_ATOMS: atom_id res chain seq x y z
N GLN A 1 -15.28 -16.12 -0.99
CA GLN A 1 -13.95 -15.51 -0.77
C GLN A 1 -13.38 -14.76 -1.99
N LYS A 2 -13.66 -15.15 -3.24
CA LYS A 2 -13.17 -14.46 -4.47
C LYS A 2 -13.26 -12.92 -4.50
N TYR A 3 -14.37 -12.32 -4.04
CA TYR A 3 -14.52 -10.86 -4.01
C TYR A 3 -13.71 -10.18 -2.91
N PHE A 4 -13.43 -10.89 -1.81
CA PHE A 4 -12.63 -10.37 -0.70
C PHE A 4 -11.14 -10.35 -1.06
N VAL A 5 -10.66 -11.40 -1.74
CA VAL A 5 -9.30 -11.46 -2.32
C VAL A 5 -9.08 -10.32 -3.32
N LEU A 6 -10.01 -10.11 -4.26
CA LEU A 6 -9.95 -9.01 -5.23
C LEU A 6 -9.87 -7.65 -4.53
N PHE A 7 -10.75 -7.43 -3.54
CA PHE A 7 -10.76 -6.22 -2.74
C PHE A 7 -9.42 -5.97 -2.05
N THR A 8 -8.86 -6.98 -1.37
CA THR A 8 -7.55 -6.85 -0.70
C THR A 8 -6.40 -6.57 -1.68
N MET A 9 -6.43 -7.14 -2.88
CA MET A 9 -5.45 -6.84 -3.94
C MET A 9 -5.55 -5.38 -4.41
N TYR A 10 -6.76 -4.88 -4.68
CA TYR A 10 -6.96 -3.49 -5.10
C TYR A 10 -6.49 -2.51 -4.03
N ILE A 11 -6.78 -2.78 -2.76
CA ILE A 11 -6.34 -1.96 -1.64
C ILE A 11 -4.81 -1.93 -1.53
N CYS A 12 -4.15 -3.09 -1.69
CA CYS A 12 -2.69 -3.16 -1.69
C CYS A 12 -2.08 -2.32 -2.82
N LEU A 13 -2.62 -2.42 -4.03
CA LEU A 13 -2.18 -1.64 -5.20
C LEU A 13 -2.38 -0.13 -5.01
N ILE A 14 -3.53 0.28 -4.49
CA ILE A 14 -3.81 1.69 -4.16
C ILE A 14 -2.84 2.21 -3.11
N SER A 15 -2.53 1.40 -2.08
CA SER A 15 -1.58 1.80 -1.05
C SER A 15 -0.17 1.99 -1.59
N VAL A 16 0.30 1.05 -2.42
CA VAL A 16 1.61 1.16 -3.10
C VAL A 16 1.65 2.37 -4.03
N HIS A 17 0.56 2.63 -4.77
CA HIS A 17 0.48 3.79 -5.65
C HIS A 17 0.52 5.12 -4.88
N ALA A 18 -0.22 5.21 -3.76
CA ALA A 18 -0.21 6.37 -2.89
C ALA A 18 1.18 6.61 -2.26
N LEU A 19 1.86 5.54 -1.82
CA LEU A 19 3.23 5.60 -1.33
C LEU A 19 4.20 6.10 -2.40
N TYR A 20 4.10 5.60 -3.63
CA TYR A 20 4.93 6.04 -4.74
C TYR A 20 4.73 7.53 -5.06
N LEU A 21 3.48 7.99 -5.13
CA LEU A 21 3.18 9.41 -5.31
C LEU A 21 3.73 10.25 -4.15
N ALA A 22 3.52 9.83 -2.91
CA ALA A 22 4.01 10.56 -1.73
C ALA A 22 5.53 10.70 -1.73
N VAL A 23 6.26 9.61 -2.00
CA VAL A 23 7.73 9.60 -2.07
C VAL A 23 8.23 10.47 -3.22
N SER A 24 7.64 10.35 -4.41
CA SER A 24 8.03 11.19 -5.56
C SER A 24 7.76 12.67 -5.31
N HIS A 25 6.64 13.03 -4.67
CA HIS A 25 6.35 14.40 -4.24
C HIS A 25 7.38 14.91 -3.23
N PHE A 26 7.72 14.08 -2.23
CA PHE A 26 8.71 14.41 -1.21
C PHE A 26 10.09 14.67 -1.84
N ILE A 27 10.56 13.79 -2.72
CA ILE A 27 11.85 13.93 -3.42
C ILE A 27 11.84 15.18 -4.31
N SER A 28 10.78 15.42 -5.08
CA SER A 28 10.65 16.59 -5.95
C SER A 28 10.68 17.91 -5.16
N CYS A 29 10.04 17.95 -3.99
CA CYS A 29 10.06 19.12 -3.11
C CYS A 29 11.41 19.34 -2.43
N VAL A 30 12.04 18.27 -1.93
CA VAL A 30 13.40 18.33 -1.36
C VAL A 30 14.39 18.81 -2.41
N SER A 31 14.32 18.30 -3.64
CA SER A 31 15.21 18.70 -4.74
C SER A 31 15.08 20.16 -5.16
N ARG A 32 13.96 20.83 -4.84
CA ARG A 32 13.68 22.23 -5.17
C ARG A 32 13.85 23.19 -3.98
N ASP A 33 14.54 22.76 -2.92
CA ASP A 33 14.73 23.53 -1.68
C ASP A 33 13.41 24.06 -1.10
N TRP A 34 12.30 23.35 -1.29
CA TRP A 34 10.97 23.78 -0.87
C TRP A 34 10.47 25.09 -1.50
N LYS A 35 11.23 25.72 -2.40
CA LYS A 35 10.97 27.06 -2.96
C LYS A 35 9.72 27.14 -3.83
N SER A 36 9.27 26.02 -4.39
CA SER A 36 8.14 25.96 -5.35
C SER A 36 7.00 25.04 -4.92
N CYS A 37 7.09 24.37 -3.77
CA CYS A 37 6.07 23.43 -3.32
C CYS A 37 4.96 24.06 -2.49
N SER A 38 5.08 25.35 -2.14
CA SER A 38 4.26 25.99 -1.11
C SER A 38 3.18 26.89 -1.70
N GLY A 39 2.00 26.32 -2.01
CA GLY A 39 0.74 27.07 -1.96
C GLY A 39 0.12 27.10 -0.54
N MET A 40 0.58 26.20 0.34
CA MET A 40 0.20 26.03 1.74
C MET A 40 1.48 25.76 2.57
N SER A 41 1.50 26.11 3.86
CA SER A 41 2.69 26.09 4.73
C SER A 41 3.56 24.82 4.56
N PRO A 42 4.85 24.95 4.16
CA PRO A 42 5.78 23.82 3.94
C PRO A 42 5.86 22.76 5.04
N PRO A 43 5.83 23.13 6.35
CA PRO A 43 5.94 22.14 7.42
C PRO A 43 4.68 21.27 7.54
N ALA A 44 3.49 21.80 7.27
CA ALA A 44 2.24 21.04 7.38
C ALA A 44 2.19 19.91 6.34
N THR A 45 2.49 20.23 5.07
CA THR A 45 2.54 19.24 3.98
C THR A 45 3.54 18.13 4.25
N THR A 46 4.70 18.46 4.83
CA THR A 46 5.72 17.47 5.22
C THR A 46 5.19 16.50 6.27
N ILE A 47 4.53 17.01 7.31
CA ILE A 47 3.96 16.20 8.39
C ILE A 47 2.87 15.28 7.83
N PHE A 48 1.96 15.80 7.00
CA PHE A 48 0.94 14.99 6.34
C PHE A 48 1.53 13.87 5.46
N LEU A 49 2.59 14.17 4.69
CA LEU A 49 3.30 13.18 3.87
C LEU A 49 3.89 12.04 4.74
N ILE A 50 4.49 12.36 5.88
CA ILE A 50 5.05 11.35 6.80
C ILE A 50 3.95 10.44 7.35
N PHE A 51 2.83 11.02 7.82
CA PHE A 51 1.68 10.24 8.28
C PHE A 51 1.13 9.33 7.18
N LEU A 52 0.95 9.87 5.97
CA LEU A 52 0.43 9.12 4.82
C LEU A 52 1.33 7.95 4.43
N ILE A 53 2.66 8.14 4.49
CA ILE A 53 3.62 7.07 4.23
C ILE A 53 3.51 5.96 5.30
N PHE A 54 3.42 6.34 6.57
CA PHE A 54 3.33 5.37 7.65
C PHE A 54 2.00 4.60 7.61
N GLU A 55 0.90 5.30 7.40
CA GLU A 55 -0.45 4.73 7.25
C GLU A 55 -0.52 3.78 6.04
N GLY A 56 -0.04 4.22 4.88
CA GLY A 56 -0.01 3.40 3.66
C GLY A 56 0.86 2.15 3.81
N MET A 57 2.02 2.26 4.45
CA MET A 57 2.89 1.11 4.70
C MET A 57 2.22 0.08 5.61
N LEU A 58 1.66 0.51 6.75
CA LEU A 58 0.95 -0.40 7.66
C LEU A 58 -0.23 -1.06 6.97
N PHE A 59 -1.08 -0.27 6.32
CA PHE A 59 -2.27 -0.77 5.66
C PHE A 59 -1.94 -1.71 4.49
N GLY A 60 -0.91 -1.38 3.71
CA GLY A 60 -0.41 -2.22 2.61
C GLY A 60 0.12 -3.56 3.10
N ILE A 61 0.97 -3.58 4.14
CA ILE A 61 1.53 -4.82 4.70
C ILE A 61 0.43 -5.70 5.27
N PHE A 62 -0.48 -5.16 6.09
CA PHE A 62 -1.57 -5.95 6.67
C PHE A 62 -2.49 -6.53 5.60
N THR A 63 -2.87 -5.72 4.61
CA THR A 63 -3.74 -6.17 3.53
C THR A 63 -3.05 -7.19 2.63
N GLY A 64 -1.74 -7.03 2.38
CA GLY A 64 -0.92 -7.99 1.65
C GLY A 64 -0.80 -9.34 2.35
N ILE A 65 -0.60 -9.35 3.67
CA ILE A 65 -0.58 -10.59 4.47
C ILE A 65 -1.94 -11.28 4.40
N MET A 66 -3.03 -10.54 4.60
CA MET A 66 -4.39 -11.09 4.51
C MET A 66 -4.73 -11.63 3.11
N PHE A 67 -4.21 -11.01 2.06
CA PHE A 67 -4.33 -11.52 0.69
C PHE A 67 -3.51 -12.80 0.50
N GLY A 68 -2.26 -12.81 0.96
CA GLY A 68 -1.34 -13.94 0.80
C GLY A 68 -1.82 -15.19 1.52
N THR A 69 -2.36 -15.08 2.73
CA THR A 69 -2.92 -16.23 3.45
C THR A 69 -4.15 -16.80 2.74
N GLN A 70 -5.01 -15.93 2.21
CA GLN A 70 -6.19 -16.36 1.43
C GLN A 70 -5.81 -16.99 0.09
N MET A 71 -4.78 -16.47 -0.58
CA MET A 71 -4.26 -17.03 -1.84
C MET A 71 -3.58 -18.37 -1.61
N SER A 72 -2.76 -18.48 -0.55
CA SER A 72 -2.12 -19.74 -0.15
C SER A 72 -3.15 -20.82 0.17
N ALA A 73 -4.25 -20.47 0.85
CA ALA A 73 -5.34 -21.39 1.10
C ALA A 73 -5.97 -21.87 -0.22
N VAL A 74 -6.27 -20.97 -1.15
CA VAL A 74 -6.84 -21.34 -2.47
C VAL A 74 -5.89 -22.21 -3.30
N CYS A 75 -4.60 -21.88 -3.36
CA CYS A 75 -3.62 -22.70 -4.09
C CYS A 75 -3.37 -24.06 -3.43
N THR A 76 -3.46 -24.14 -2.10
CA THR A 76 -3.37 -25.41 -1.36
C THR A 76 -4.65 -26.25 -1.51
N ASP A 77 -5.80 -25.60 -1.68
CA ASP A 77 -7.10 -26.25 -1.92
C ASP A 77 -7.32 -26.71 -3.38
N GLU A 78 -6.59 -26.17 -4.38
CA GLU A 78 -6.55 -26.76 -5.74
C GLU A 78 -5.77 -28.09 -5.80
N THR A 79 -4.98 -28.42 -4.77
CA THR A 79 -4.42 -29.76 -4.54
C THR A 79 -5.26 -30.59 -3.57
N GLY A 80 -6.58 -30.38 -3.52
CA GLY A 80 -7.56 -31.22 -2.80
C GLY A 80 -7.70 -32.67 -3.28
N ILE A 81 -6.70 -33.21 -4.01
CA ILE A 81 -6.50 -34.65 -4.27
C ILE A 81 -5.53 -35.26 -3.22
N GLU A 82 -4.93 -34.46 -2.32
CA GLU A 82 -4.06 -34.98 -1.24
C GLU A 82 -4.75 -35.07 0.14
N GLN A 83 -6.00 -34.61 0.28
CA GLN A 83 -6.81 -34.81 1.50
C GLN A 83 -7.60 -36.14 1.49
N LEU A 84 -7.50 -36.94 0.41
CA LEU A 84 -8.03 -38.31 0.30
C LEU A 84 -6.94 -39.37 0.48
N LYS A 85 -5.92 -39.09 1.30
CA LYS A 85 -5.01 -40.10 1.84
C LYS A 85 -4.77 -39.91 3.33
#